data_AF-W7TAF7-F1
#
_entry.id   AF-W7TAF7-F1
#
_cell.length_a   1.000
_cell.length_b   1.000
_cell.length_c   1.000
_cell.angle_alpha   90.00
_cell.angle_beta   90.00
_cell.angle_gamma   90.00
#
_symmetry.space_group_name_H-M   'P 1'
#
loop_
_entity.id
_entity.type
_entity.pdbx_description
1 polymer ?
#
loop_
_entity_poly.entity_id
_entity_poly.type
_entity_poly.pdbx_seq_one_letter_code
_entity_poly.pdbx_strand_id
1 'polypeptide(L)'
;MLRRFPGLSHPATVRYGRRLQPHGHTLQSESPGNPTSMPSCRPLSSSALLPRPFRVLGLQQVAIGALDKSGPCRLWGDVLGVPMTGTYKSELENVDEDIFRVGAPDCPWAVEIDLMQPIDPAKAPKVHVPALNHIGLWVHPLTAAVEYLSKQGVRFTPGGIRRGAAGHDVCFIHPKGNEKSPLSGEGVLIELVQAPPEVVRAYESASVASNHELNCSRLSSQESALPLPTKGDQ
;
A
#
# COMPACT_ATOMS: atom_id res chain seq x y z
N MET A 1 -15.40 65.52 -13.54
CA MET A 1 -15.71 65.14 -12.14
C MET A 1 -14.63 64.20 -11.63
N LEU A 2 -13.59 64.73 -10.98
CA LEU A 2 -12.58 63.95 -10.28
C LEU A 2 -13.12 63.54 -8.90
N ARG A 3 -12.98 62.27 -8.50
CA ARG A 3 -13.14 61.85 -7.09
C ARG A 3 -11.77 61.48 -6.51
N ARG A 4 -11.46 62.14 -5.40
CA ARG A 4 -10.20 62.14 -4.64
C ARG A 4 -10.06 60.88 -3.77
N PHE A 5 -8.83 60.38 -3.66
CA PHE A 5 -8.36 59.53 -2.56
C PHE A 5 -7.68 60.39 -1.48
N PRO A 6 -7.85 60.09 -0.17
CA PRO A 6 -6.87 60.42 0.86
C PRO A 6 -6.28 59.10 1.42
N GLY A 7 -5.06 58.97 1.91
CA GLY A 7 -3.95 59.89 2.19
C GLY A 7 -2.95 59.05 3.01
N LEU A 8 -1.69 59.01 2.56
CA LEU A 8 -0.56 58.38 3.25
C LEU A 8 0.04 59.36 4.27
N SER A 9 0.47 58.86 5.43
CA SER A 9 1.43 59.55 6.30
C SER A 9 2.34 58.53 7.02
N HIS A 10 3.63 58.57 6.67
CA HIS A 10 4.81 58.00 7.36
C HIS A 10 5.40 59.06 8.34
N PRO A 11 6.55 58.84 9.04
CA PRO A 11 6.94 57.76 9.95
C PRO A 11 7.43 58.34 11.31
N ALA A 12 7.66 57.51 12.35
CA ALA A 12 8.29 57.97 13.60
C ALA A 12 9.39 57.01 14.11
N THR A 13 10.61 57.41 13.80
CA THR A 13 11.86 57.49 14.58
C THR A 13 12.13 56.51 15.75
N VAL A 14 13.26 55.81 15.61
CA VAL A 14 14.03 55.07 16.63
C VAL A 14 14.69 56.03 17.65
N ARG A 15 14.67 55.70 18.94
CA ARG A 15 15.68 56.16 19.91
C ARG A 15 16.09 55.04 20.89
N TYR A 16 17.41 54.95 21.06
CA TYR A 16 18.14 54.05 21.95
C TYR A 16 18.06 54.44 23.43
N GLY A 17 18.03 53.43 24.31
CA GLY A 17 18.85 53.41 25.54
C GLY A 17 18.12 53.46 26.89
N ARG A 18 18.04 52.33 27.59
CA ARG A 18 18.71 52.14 28.90
C ARG A 18 18.67 50.69 29.38
N ARG A 19 19.83 50.30 29.91
CA ARG A 19 20.22 49.04 30.54
C ARG A 19 19.59 48.91 31.93
N LEU A 20 18.99 47.76 32.23
CA LEU A 20 18.85 47.22 33.61
C LEU A 20 19.21 45.73 33.59
N GLN A 21 19.98 45.33 34.61
CA GLN A 21 20.64 44.04 34.80
C GLN A 21 19.73 42.98 35.46
N PRO A 22 20.14 41.70 35.52
CA PRO A 22 19.25 40.56 35.51
C PRO A 22 18.86 40.08 36.91
N HIS A 23 17.63 39.59 37.06
CA HIS A 23 17.28 38.70 38.16
C HIS A 23 17.20 37.27 37.63
N GLY A 24 18.09 36.44 38.16
CA GLY A 24 18.18 35.02 37.85
C GLY A 24 16.98 34.26 38.40
N HIS A 25 16.34 33.52 37.51
CA HIS A 25 15.62 32.32 37.86
C HIS A 25 16.25 31.17 37.08
N THR A 26 16.94 30.31 37.82
CA THR A 26 17.51 29.05 37.33
C THR A 26 16.36 28.14 36.90
N LEU A 27 16.03 28.16 35.61
CA LEU A 27 15.32 27.04 34.98
C LEU A 27 16.37 25.96 34.71
N GLN A 28 16.31 24.89 35.49
CA GLN A 28 17.03 23.67 35.17
C GLN A 28 16.57 23.21 33.79
N SER A 29 17.49 23.25 32.83
CA SER A 29 17.30 22.68 31.50
C SER A 29 17.20 21.17 31.65
N GLU A 30 15.98 20.64 31.60
CA GLU A 30 15.81 19.23 31.28
C GLU A 30 16.43 19.00 29.90
N SER A 31 17.39 18.08 29.85
CA SER A 31 18.02 17.66 28.60
C SER A 31 16.92 17.12 27.67
N PRO A 32 16.84 17.52 26.40
CA PRO A 32 15.87 16.93 25.49
C PRO A 32 16.16 15.43 25.40
N GLY A 33 15.23 14.64 25.91
CA GLY A 33 15.27 13.19 25.84
C GLY A 33 15.55 12.76 24.41
N ASN A 34 16.51 11.84 24.29
CA ASN A 34 16.88 11.15 23.07
C ASN A 34 15.61 10.77 22.27
N PRO A 35 15.46 11.19 21.00
CA PRO A 35 14.25 10.89 20.24
C PRO A 35 14.05 9.38 20.21
N THR A 36 12.94 8.98 20.81
CA THR A 36 12.34 7.66 20.79
C THR A 36 12.53 7.01 19.42
N SER A 37 13.22 5.88 19.39
CA SER A 37 13.38 5.06 18.20
C SER A 37 12.01 4.80 17.58
N MET A 38 11.78 5.30 16.37
CA MET A 38 10.57 4.99 15.61
C MET A 38 10.43 3.47 15.50
N PRO A 39 9.22 2.90 15.65
CA PRO A 39 9.03 1.47 15.51
C PRO A 39 9.33 1.07 14.06
N SER A 40 10.51 0.48 13.85
CA SER A 40 10.86 -0.14 12.58
C SER A 40 10.20 -1.51 12.48
N CYS A 41 9.54 -1.78 11.35
CA CYS A 41 9.02 -3.11 11.06
C CYS A 41 10.18 -4.12 11.06
N ARG A 42 10.13 -5.10 11.96
CA ARG A 42 11.08 -6.21 11.94
C ARG A 42 10.66 -7.21 10.86
N PRO A 43 11.60 -7.77 10.08
CA PRO A 43 11.28 -8.88 9.21
C PRO A 43 10.65 -10.01 10.03
N LEU A 44 9.65 -10.67 9.46
CA LEU A 44 8.97 -11.80 10.09
C LEU A 44 10.02 -12.87 10.45
N SER A 45 10.27 -13.06 11.74
CA SER A 45 11.03 -14.20 12.23
C SER A 45 10.19 -15.46 12.00
N SER A 46 10.77 -16.48 11.39
CA SER A 46 10.08 -17.72 11.01
C SER A 46 9.56 -18.55 12.20
N SER A 47 9.82 -18.13 13.44
CA SER A 47 9.77 -19.00 14.62
C SER A 47 8.52 -18.89 15.51
N ALA A 48 7.55 -17.99 15.31
CA ALA A 48 6.50 -17.83 16.36
C ALA A 48 5.14 -17.26 15.90
N LEU A 49 4.68 -17.53 14.68
CA LEU A 49 3.29 -17.29 14.31
C LEU A 49 2.63 -18.63 14.02
N LEU A 50 1.46 -18.88 14.62
CA LEU A 50 0.58 -19.94 14.13
C LEU A 50 0.51 -19.82 12.60
N PRO A 51 0.68 -20.92 11.85
CA PRO A 51 0.72 -20.85 10.39
C PRO A 51 -0.57 -20.20 9.91
N ARG A 52 -0.44 -19.06 9.19
CA ARG A 52 -1.59 -18.36 8.63
C ARG A 52 -2.31 -19.35 7.69
N PRO A 53 -3.65 -19.52 7.80
CA PRO A 53 -4.38 -20.49 7.00
C PRO A 53 -4.62 -20.01 5.55
N PHE A 54 -3.93 -18.95 5.13
CA PHE A 54 -3.99 -18.34 3.82
C PHE A 54 -2.64 -17.74 3.47
N ARG A 55 -2.43 -17.45 2.18
CA ARG A 55 -1.29 -16.69 1.67
C ARG A 55 -1.75 -15.49 0.86
N VAL A 56 -0.98 -14.42 0.95
CA VAL A 56 -0.99 -13.32 -0.03
C VAL A 56 0.03 -13.69 -1.09
N LEU A 57 -0.43 -13.81 -2.33
CA LEU A 57 0.36 -14.37 -3.42
C LEU A 57 1.05 -13.27 -4.23
N GLY A 58 0.41 -12.12 -4.38
CA GLY A 58 0.95 -11.01 -5.17
C GLY A 58 -0.03 -9.87 -5.30
N LEU A 59 0.35 -8.88 -6.11
CA LEU A 59 -0.53 -7.79 -6.51
C LEU A 59 -1.42 -8.28 -7.65
N GLN A 60 -2.69 -7.92 -7.60
CA GLN A 60 -3.66 -8.21 -8.65
C GLN A 60 -4.01 -6.94 -9.42
N GLN A 61 -4.37 -5.87 -8.71
CA GLN A 61 -4.66 -4.57 -9.35
C GLN A 61 -4.17 -3.37 -8.55
N VAL A 62 -4.00 -2.25 -9.24
CA VAL A 62 -3.83 -0.92 -8.67
C VAL A 62 -4.91 -0.01 -9.27
N ALA A 63 -5.78 0.50 -8.43
CA ALA A 63 -6.87 1.35 -8.88
C ALA A 63 -6.52 2.83 -8.71
N ILE A 64 -6.64 3.57 -9.80
CA ILE A 64 -6.30 4.99 -9.89
C ILE A 64 -7.55 5.78 -10.27
N GLY A 65 -8.00 6.62 -9.36
CA GLY A 65 -9.18 7.45 -9.52
C GLY A 65 -8.88 8.86 -10.02
N ALA A 66 -9.73 9.35 -10.91
CA ALA A 66 -9.79 10.75 -11.35
C ALA A 66 -11.23 11.21 -11.55
N LEU A 67 -11.49 12.52 -11.53
CA LEU A 67 -12.81 13.05 -11.90
C LEU A 67 -13.13 12.79 -13.39
N ASP A 68 -12.08 12.82 -14.21
CA ASP A 68 -12.10 12.44 -15.61
C ASP A 68 -10.90 11.51 -15.87
N LYS A 69 -11.16 10.30 -16.35
CA LYS A 69 -10.12 9.29 -16.62
C LYS A 69 -9.37 9.53 -17.94
N SER A 70 -9.78 10.49 -18.77
CA SER A 70 -9.14 10.78 -20.06
C SER A 70 -7.63 11.06 -19.95
N GLY A 71 -7.22 11.86 -18.97
CA GLY A 71 -5.81 12.17 -18.69
C GLY A 71 -4.98 10.93 -18.31
N PRO A 72 -5.40 10.16 -17.29
CA PRO A 72 -4.81 8.86 -16.97
C PRO A 72 -4.78 7.91 -18.18
N CYS A 73 -5.89 7.75 -18.92
CA CYS A 73 -5.93 6.84 -20.07
C CYS A 73 -4.92 7.23 -21.15
N ARG A 74 -4.75 8.53 -21.42
CA ARG A 74 -3.70 9.02 -22.32
C ARG A 74 -2.30 8.68 -21.83
N LEU A 75 -2.02 8.84 -20.53
CA LEU A 75 -0.72 8.49 -19.97
C LEU A 75 -0.44 7.00 -20.08
N TRP A 76 -1.36 6.17 -19.58
CA TRP A 76 -1.16 4.72 -19.49
C TRP A 76 -1.26 4.02 -20.85
N GLY A 77 -2.25 4.37 -21.66
CA GLY A 77 -2.44 3.83 -23.01
C GLY A 77 -1.46 4.41 -24.01
N ASP A 78 -1.56 5.72 -24.28
CA ASP A 78 -0.85 6.33 -25.42
C ASP A 78 0.65 6.54 -25.15
N VAL A 79 1.01 7.01 -23.95
CA VAL A 79 2.41 7.38 -23.65
C VAL A 79 3.21 6.18 -23.15
N LEU A 80 2.66 5.39 -22.23
CA LEU A 80 3.33 4.21 -21.69
C LEU A 80 3.11 2.94 -22.53
N GLY A 81 2.12 2.95 -23.44
CA GLY A 81 1.87 1.81 -24.33
C GLY A 81 1.26 0.60 -23.62
N VAL A 82 0.62 0.78 -22.47
CA VAL A 82 -0.01 -0.33 -21.74
C VAL A 82 -1.31 -0.71 -22.46
N PRO A 83 -1.53 -2.00 -22.79
CA PRO A 83 -2.75 -2.42 -23.47
C PRO A 83 -3.96 -2.34 -22.53
N MET A 84 -5.02 -1.72 -23.03
CA MET A 84 -6.34 -1.80 -22.42
C MET A 84 -6.96 -3.16 -22.73
N THR A 85 -7.43 -3.86 -21.69
CA THR A 85 -7.98 -5.22 -21.79
C THR A 85 -9.48 -5.28 -21.55
N GLY A 86 -10.09 -4.24 -21.00
CA GLY A 86 -11.52 -4.20 -20.77
C GLY A 86 -12.03 -2.89 -20.21
N THR A 87 -13.35 -2.85 -19.99
CA THR A 87 -14.07 -1.77 -19.32
C THR A 87 -15.07 -2.36 -18.35
N TYR A 88 -15.36 -1.64 -17.26
CA TYR A 88 -16.42 -2.00 -16.34
C TYR A 88 -17.19 -0.75 -15.89
N LYS A 89 -18.48 -0.93 -15.63
CA LYS A 89 -19.35 0.15 -15.18
C LYS A 89 -20.35 -0.36 -14.16
N SER A 90 -20.48 0.35 -13.04
CA SER A 90 -21.43 0.04 -11.98
C SER A 90 -22.03 1.31 -11.39
N GLU A 91 -23.33 1.48 -11.59
CA GLU A 91 -24.13 2.54 -10.96
C GLU A 91 -24.15 2.40 -9.43
N LEU A 92 -24.17 1.17 -8.93
CA LEU A 92 -24.19 0.87 -7.49
C LEU A 92 -22.89 1.32 -6.82
N GLU A 93 -21.76 1.09 -7.48
CA GLU A 93 -20.42 1.44 -6.97
C GLU A 93 -19.98 2.85 -7.41
N ASN A 94 -20.83 3.58 -8.15
CA ASN A 94 -20.56 4.89 -8.73
C ASN A 94 -19.23 4.94 -9.51
N VAL A 95 -19.01 3.96 -10.40
CA VAL A 95 -17.73 3.79 -11.10
C VAL A 95 -17.91 3.48 -12.58
N ASP A 96 -17.08 4.11 -13.40
CA ASP A 96 -16.86 3.82 -14.81
C ASP A 96 -15.33 3.69 -15.01
N GLU A 97 -14.85 2.49 -15.33
CA GLU A 97 -13.43 2.17 -15.32
C GLU A 97 -12.92 1.53 -16.61
N ASP A 98 -11.71 1.92 -16.99
CA ASP A 98 -10.94 1.31 -18.08
C ASP A 98 -9.84 0.46 -17.45
N ILE A 99 -9.76 -0.81 -17.85
CA ILE A 99 -8.85 -1.80 -17.26
C ILE A 99 -7.67 -1.98 -18.20
N PHE A 100 -6.48 -1.66 -17.71
CA PHE A 100 -5.21 -1.82 -18.41
C PHE A 100 -4.43 -2.98 -17.79
N ARG A 101 -3.57 -3.66 -18.55
CA ARG A 101 -2.79 -4.80 -18.04
C ARG A 101 -1.29 -4.62 -18.26
N VAL A 102 -0.53 -4.66 -17.17
CA VAL A 102 0.94 -4.70 -17.19
C VAL A 102 1.42 -6.14 -17.00
N GLY A 103 2.28 -6.60 -17.91
CA GLY A 103 2.77 -7.97 -17.96
C GLY A 103 2.32 -8.68 -19.24
N ALA A 104 2.92 -9.84 -19.52
CA ALA A 104 2.52 -10.63 -20.69
C ALA A 104 1.09 -11.18 -20.52
N PRO A 105 0.31 -11.36 -21.59
CA PRO A 105 -1.10 -11.79 -21.53
C PRO A 105 -1.34 -13.06 -20.68
N ASP A 106 -0.47 -14.07 -20.81
CA ASP A 106 -0.58 -15.34 -20.09
C ASP A 106 0.25 -15.38 -18.80
N CYS A 107 0.75 -14.23 -18.34
CA CYS A 107 1.53 -14.16 -17.11
C CYS A 107 0.60 -14.21 -15.89
N PRO A 108 0.73 -15.21 -15.00
CA PRO A 108 -0.05 -15.27 -13.75
C PRO A 108 0.22 -14.09 -12.80
N TRP A 109 1.30 -13.34 -13.05
CA TRP A 109 1.72 -12.17 -12.26
C TRP A 109 1.40 -10.85 -12.96
N ALA A 110 0.67 -10.88 -14.08
CA ALA A 110 0.19 -9.66 -14.70
C ALA A 110 -0.69 -8.88 -13.72
N VAL A 111 -0.53 -7.56 -13.71
CA VAL A 111 -1.21 -6.64 -12.80
C VAL A 111 -2.13 -5.75 -13.61
N GLU A 112 -3.36 -5.57 -13.11
CA GLU A 112 -4.33 -4.65 -13.67
C GLU A 112 -4.10 -3.23 -13.14
N ILE A 113 -4.25 -2.25 -14.03
CA ILE A 113 -4.26 -0.83 -13.70
C ILE A 113 -5.67 -0.34 -14.03
N ASP A 114 -6.47 -0.13 -12.99
CA ASP A 114 -7.88 0.23 -13.13
C ASP A 114 -8.01 1.74 -13.07
N LEU A 115 -8.31 2.35 -14.21
CA LEU A 115 -8.46 3.80 -14.34
C LEU A 115 -9.93 4.16 -14.15
N MET A 116 -10.26 4.67 -12.98
CA MET A 116 -11.63 4.90 -12.54
C MET A 116 -12.03 6.37 -12.64
N GLN A 117 -13.26 6.61 -13.08
CA GLN A 117 -13.97 7.88 -12.87
C GLN A 117 -15.33 7.64 -12.21
N PRO A 118 -15.87 8.60 -11.43
CA PRO A 118 -17.24 8.48 -10.94
C PRO A 118 -18.25 8.68 -12.08
N ILE A 119 -19.35 7.92 -12.04
CA ILE A 119 -20.49 8.17 -12.93
C ILE A 119 -21.17 9.49 -12.56
N ASP A 120 -21.34 9.71 -11.26
CA ASP A 120 -21.87 10.94 -10.68
C ASP A 120 -20.88 11.46 -9.62
N PRO A 121 -20.12 12.54 -9.89
CA PRO A 121 -19.16 13.10 -8.94
C PRO A 121 -19.76 13.55 -7.60
N ALA A 122 -21.07 13.78 -7.54
CA ALA A 122 -21.76 14.21 -6.32
C ALA A 122 -22.17 13.03 -5.42
N LYS A 123 -22.12 11.79 -5.92
CA LYS A 123 -22.52 10.58 -5.17
C LYS A 123 -21.33 9.87 -4.54
N ALA A 124 -21.64 9.08 -3.52
CA ALA A 124 -20.72 8.10 -2.94
C ALA A 124 -21.01 6.72 -3.57
N PRO A 125 -20.01 5.83 -3.69
CA PRO A 125 -18.58 6.01 -3.38
C PRO A 125 -17.87 7.08 -4.23
N LYS A 126 -16.82 7.70 -3.67
CA LYS A 126 -15.98 8.68 -4.39
C LYS A 126 -14.73 8.00 -4.92
N VAL A 127 -14.84 7.29 -6.04
CA VAL A 127 -13.73 6.51 -6.62
C VAL A 127 -12.50 7.35 -7.00
N HIS A 128 -12.66 8.67 -7.16
CA HIS A 128 -11.58 9.61 -7.44
C HIS A 128 -10.84 10.12 -6.19
N VAL A 129 -11.25 9.74 -4.97
CA VAL A 129 -10.62 10.20 -3.73
C VAL A 129 -10.39 9.03 -2.75
N PRO A 130 -9.14 8.73 -2.38
CA PRO A 130 -7.89 9.28 -2.91
C PRO A 130 -7.63 8.89 -4.37
N ALA A 131 -6.67 9.57 -5.02
CA ALA A 131 -6.30 9.30 -6.41
C ALA A 131 -5.68 7.90 -6.58
N LEU A 132 -4.78 7.48 -5.68
CA LEU A 132 -4.45 6.07 -5.54
C LEU A 132 -5.53 5.42 -4.67
N ASN A 133 -6.58 4.92 -5.29
CA ASN A 133 -7.83 4.59 -4.61
C ASN A 133 -7.67 3.35 -3.72
N HIS A 134 -7.23 2.24 -4.32
CA HIS A 134 -7.00 0.98 -3.62
C HIS A 134 -5.95 0.12 -4.33
N ILE A 135 -5.47 -0.89 -3.60
CA ILE A 135 -4.68 -1.99 -4.16
C ILE A 135 -5.45 -3.29 -3.99
N GLY A 136 -5.40 -4.15 -5.00
CA GLY A 136 -5.92 -5.51 -4.96
C GLY A 136 -4.81 -6.53 -4.76
N LEU A 137 -4.99 -7.44 -3.81
CA LEU A 137 -4.04 -8.49 -3.49
C LEU A 137 -4.63 -9.85 -3.85
N TRP A 138 -3.86 -10.64 -4.59
CA TRP A 138 -4.16 -12.06 -4.76
C TRP A 138 -4.03 -12.78 -3.41
N VAL A 139 -5.09 -13.47 -3.00
CA VAL A 139 -5.18 -14.20 -1.74
C VAL A 139 -5.72 -15.61 -1.99
N HIS A 140 -5.16 -16.60 -1.29
CA HIS A 140 -5.68 -17.97 -1.32
C HIS A 140 -5.48 -18.72 0.01
N PRO A 141 -6.51 -19.39 0.56
CA PRO A 141 -7.95 -19.24 0.26
C PRO A 141 -8.51 -17.94 0.87
N LEU A 142 -9.34 -17.20 0.13
CA LEU A 142 -9.93 -15.94 0.57
C LEU A 142 -10.83 -16.11 1.80
N THR A 143 -11.64 -17.18 1.83
CA THR A 143 -12.52 -17.46 2.97
C THR A 143 -11.74 -17.67 4.27
N ALA A 144 -10.64 -18.44 4.21
CA ALA A 144 -9.74 -18.64 5.35
C ALA A 144 -9.04 -17.34 5.78
N ALA A 145 -8.68 -16.48 4.81
CA ALA A 145 -8.13 -15.16 5.10
C ALA A 145 -9.13 -14.28 5.85
N VAL A 146 -10.36 -14.18 5.36
CA VAL A 146 -11.41 -13.37 5.99
C VAL A 146 -11.72 -13.86 7.40
N GLU A 147 -11.86 -15.17 7.60
CA GLU A 147 -12.11 -15.75 8.92
C GLU A 147 -10.98 -15.44 9.89
N TYR A 148 -9.73 -15.69 9.48
CA TYR A 148 -8.56 -15.45 10.32
C TYR A 148 -8.41 -13.97 10.66
N LEU A 149 -8.45 -13.08 9.67
CA LEU A 149 -8.28 -11.64 9.84
C LEU A 149 -9.40 -11.02 10.69
N SER A 150 -10.63 -11.51 10.55
CA SER A 150 -11.75 -11.09 11.41
C SER A 150 -11.48 -11.42 12.88
N LYS A 151 -10.96 -12.62 13.17
CA LYS A 151 -10.55 -13.01 14.54
C LYS A 151 -9.39 -12.16 15.08
N GLN A 152 -8.56 -11.59 14.21
CA GLN A 152 -7.50 -10.66 14.60
C GLN A 152 -8.02 -9.22 14.83
N GLY A 153 -9.31 -8.94 14.58
CA GLY A 153 -9.89 -7.61 14.74
C GLY A 153 -9.71 -6.70 13.52
N VAL A 154 -9.47 -7.26 12.34
CA VAL A 154 -9.47 -6.49 11.08
C VAL A 154 -10.89 -6.06 10.72
N ARG A 155 -11.05 -4.78 10.41
CA ARG A 155 -12.31 -4.23 9.91
C ARG A 155 -12.43 -4.43 8.41
N PHE A 156 -13.45 -5.14 7.97
CA PHE A 156 -13.85 -5.21 6.56
C PHE A 156 -14.88 -4.12 6.22
N THR A 157 -14.96 -3.75 4.95
CA THR A 157 -16.09 -2.95 4.44
C THR A 157 -17.38 -3.77 4.48
N PRO A 158 -18.56 -3.12 4.45
CA PRO A 158 -19.82 -3.82 4.20
C PRO A 158 -19.78 -4.61 2.87
N GLY A 159 -20.62 -5.64 2.77
CA GLY A 159 -20.81 -6.44 1.55
C GLY A 159 -20.22 -7.86 1.59
N GLY A 160 -19.29 -8.13 2.50
CA GLY A 160 -18.69 -9.47 2.62
C GLY A 160 -17.94 -9.91 1.36
N ILE A 161 -17.81 -11.22 1.16
CA ILE A 161 -17.27 -11.79 -0.07
C ILE A 161 -18.34 -11.71 -1.17
N ARG A 162 -17.99 -11.11 -2.31
CA ARG A 162 -18.88 -10.94 -3.47
C ARG A 162 -18.08 -11.02 -4.78
N ARG A 163 -18.78 -11.08 -5.91
CA ARG A 163 -18.14 -11.06 -7.24
C ARG A 163 -17.62 -9.66 -7.58
N GLY A 164 -16.33 -9.53 -7.92
CA GLY A 164 -15.68 -8.30 -8.38
C GLY A 164 -15.70 -8.12 -9.91
N ALA A 165 -15.18 -6.99 -10.41
CA ALA A 165 -15.21 -6.60 -11.82
C ALA A 165 -14.51 -7.59 -12.76
N ALA A 166 -13.32 -8.07 -12.36
CA ALA A 166 -12.56 -9.10 -13.08
C ALA A 166 -13.16 -10.52 -12.96
N GLY A 167 -14.32 -10.68 -12.31
CA GLY A 167 -14.93 -12.00 -12.14
C GLY A 167 -14.15 -12.89 -11.17
N HIS A 168 -13.65 -12.33 -10.07
CA HIS A 168 -13.14 -13.09 -8.93
C HIS A 168 -14.00 -12.81 -7.70
N ASP A 169 -13.90 -13.66 -6.68
CA ASP A 169 -14.49 -13.36 -5.39
C ASP A 169 -13.61 -12.38 -4.65
N VAL A 170 -14.19 -11.33 -4.08
CA VAL A 170 -13.48 -10.20 -3.49
C VAL A 170 -14.12 -9.75 -2.19
N CYS A 171 -13.31 -9.21 -1.29
CA CYS A 171 -13.75 -8.40 -0.16
C CYS A 171 -12.72 -7.30 0.13
N PHE A 172 -13.08 -6.30 0.94
CA PHE A 172 -12.21 -5.16 1.18
C PHE A 172 -11.94 -4.96 2.67
N ILE A 173 -10.68 -4.71 3.03
CA ILE A 173 -10.29 -4.19 4.33
C ILE A 173 -10.58 -2.69 4.33
N HIS A 174 -11.30 -2.24 5.35
CA HIS A 174 -11.68 -0.83 5.48
C HIS A 174 -10.44 0.03 5.77
N PRO A 175 -10.30 1.24 5.19
CA PRO A 175 -9.14 2.10 5.40
C PRO A 175 -8.95 2.59 6.85
N LYS A 176 -10.01 2.51 7.66
CA LYS A 176 -10.03 3.02 9.05
C LYS A 176 -10.60 1.98 9.99
N GLY A 177 -9.95 1.74 11.12
CA GLY A 177 -10.47 0.87 12.19
C GLY A 177 -11.74 1.43 12.85
N ASN A 178 -12.28 0.70 13.81
CA ASN A 178 -13.30 1.15 14.75
C ASN A 178 -13.13 0.44 16.10
N GLU A 179 -13.98 0.75 17.08
CA GLU A 179 -13.89 0.16 18.44
C GLU A 179 -13.97 -1.38 18.47
N LYS A 180 -14.77 -1.98 17.57
CA LYS A 180 -14.98 -3.45 17.52
C LYS A 180 -13.91 -4.15 16.69
N SER A 181 -13.34 -3.46 15.72
CA SER A 181 -12.39 -3.97 14.73
C SER A 181 -11.31 -2.91 14.53
N PRO A 182 -10.32 -2.84 15.44
CA PRO A 182 -9.35 -1.75 15.46
C PRO A 182 -8.33 -1.83 14.32
N LEU A 183 -8.03 -3.02 13.79
CA LEU A 183 -7.07 -3.18 12.70
C LEU A 183 -7.69 -2.81 11.36
N SER A 184 -6.94 -2.13 10.51
CA SER A 184 -7.44 -1.57 9.26
C SER A 184 -6.36 -1.51 8.18
N GLY A 185 -6.68 -0.94 7.03
CA GLY A 185 -5.70 -0.62 6.00
C GLY A 185 -4.87 0.65 6.28
N GLU A 186 -4.99 1.25 7.47
CA GLU A 186 -4.20 2.40 7.92
C GLU A 186 -4.18 3.57 6.91
N GLY A 187 -5.36 3.90 6.38
CA GLY A 187 -5.57 4.94 5.37
C GLY A 187 -5.69 4.43 3.93
N VAL A 188 -5.36 3.16 3.68
CA VAL A 188 -5.43 2.52 2.36
C VAL A 188 -6.63 1.59 2.28
N LEU A 189 -7.42 1.68 1.21
CA LEU A 189 -8.41 0.66 0.89
C LEU A 189 -7.67 -0.54 0.27
N ILE A 190 -7.85 -1.73 0.83
CA ILE A 190 -7.16 -2.94 0.37
C ILE A 190 -8.21 -3.97 -0.02
N GLU A 191 -8.18 -4.40 -1.26
CA GLU A 191 -9.01 -5.48 -1.78
C GLU A 191 -8.27 -6.81 -1.67
N LEU A 192 -8.97 -7.82 -1.16
CA LEU A 192 -8.51 -9.20 -1.13
C LEU A 192 -9.27 -9.97 -2.21
N VAL A 193 -8.54 -10.49 -3.18
CA VAL A 193 -9.09 -11.14 -4.37
C VAL A 193 -8.74 -12.62 -4.33
N GLN A 194 -9.73 -13.49 -4.49
CA GLN A 194 -9.51 -14.93 -4.57
C GLN A 194 -8.66 -15.24 -5.81
N ALA A 195 -7.41 -15.64 -5.56
CA ALA A 195 -6.50 -16.03 -6.62
C ALA A 195 -7.01 -17.26 -7.37
N PRO A 196 -6.99 -17.26 -8.72
CA PRO A 196 -7.33 -18.42 -9.51
C PRO A 196 -6.20 -19.47 -9.48
N PRO A 197 -6.47 -20.72 -9.90
CA PRO A 197 -5.53 -21.83 -9.77
C PRO A 197 -4.16 -21.58 -10.41
N GLU A 198 -4.10 -20.86 -11.52
CA GLU A 198 -2.87 -20.52 -12.24
C GLU A 198 -1.93 -19.60 -11.44
N VAL A 199 -2.48 -18.62 -10.69
CA VAL A 199 -1.71 -17.75 -9.80
C VAL A 199 -1.17 -18.55 -8.62
N VAL A 200 -2.01 -19.44 -8.05
CA VAL A 200 -1.61 -20.33 -6.95
C VAL A 200 -0.45 -21.23 -7.38
N ARG A 201 -0.58 -21.92 -8.52
CA ARG A 201 0.47 -22.80 -9.06
C ARG A 201 1.76 -22.04 -9.37
N ALA A 202 1.66 -20.84 -9.94
CA ALA A 202 2.82 -20.01 -10.23
C ALA A 202 3.57 -19.62 -8.95
N TYR A 203 2.84 -19.22 -7.90
CA TYR A 203 3.42 -18.90 -6.60
C TYR A 203 4.12 -20.08 -5.96
N GLU A 204 3.47 -21.25 -5.96
CA GLU A 204 4.05 -22.46 -5.40
C GLU A 204 5.34 -22.86 -6.13
N SER A 205 5.32 -22.81 -7.47
CA SER A 205 6.50 -23.12 -8.30
C SER A 205 7.68 -22.19 -8.00
N ALA A 206 7.44 -20.88 -7.91
CA ALA A 206 8.48 -19.89 -7.59
C ALA A 206 9.02 -20.04 -6.15
N SER A 207 8.14 -20.37 -5.19
CA SER A 207 8.53 -20.58 -3.79
C SER A 207 9.42 -21.81 -3.60
N VAL A 208 9.17 -22.88 -4.37
CA VAL A 208 9.99 -24.11 -4.35
C VAL A 208 11.36 -23.86 -4.97
N ALA A 209 11.42 -23.17 -6.11
CA ALA A 209 12.68 -22.80 -6.76
C ALA A 209 13.58 -21.98 -5.83
N SER A 210 13.00 -21.00 -5.13
CA SER A 210 13.73 -20.14 -4.18
C SER A 210 14.33 -20.94 -3.02
N ASN A 211 13.60 -21.93 -2.50
CA ASN A 211 14.08 -22.80 -1.43
C ASN A 211 15.17 -23.77 -1.92
N HIS A 212 15.12 -24.19 -3.19
CA HIS A 212 16.14 -25.06 -3.79
C HIS A 212 17.47 -24.30 -4.00
N GLU A 213 17.44 -23.07 -4.50
CA GLU A 213 18.64 -22.23 -4.64
C GLU A 213 19.30 -21.90 -3.29
N LEU A 214 18.49 -21.62 -2.26
CA LEU A 214 18.98 -21.42 -0.89
C LEU A 214 19.64 -22.68 -0.31
N ASN A 215 19.10 -23.86 -0.59
CA ASN A 215 19.69 -25.11 -0.14
C ASN A 215 20.97 -25.48 -0.90
N CYS A 216 21.02 -25.23 -2.21
CA CYS A 216 22.19 -25.52 -3.05
C CYS A 216 23.38 -24.60 -2.70
N SER A 217 23.12 -23.31 -2.49
CA SER A 217 24.14 -22.34 -2.05
C SER A 217 24.67 -22.58 -0.63
N ARG A 218 23.83 -23.15 0.25
CA ARG A 218 24.25 -23.53 1.61
C ARG A 218 25.12 -24.79 1.61
N LEU A 219 24.85 -25.74 0.71
CA LEU A 219 25.68 -26.96 0.54
C LEU A 219 27.05 -26.64 -0.08
N SER A 220 27.11 -25.79 -1.11
CA SER A 220 28.39 -25.37 -1.72
C SER A 220 29.30 -24.60 -0.75
N SER A 221 28.72 -23.87 0.20
CA SER A 221 29.47 -23.14 1.24
C SER A 221 30.09 -24.08 2.28
N GLN A 222 29.47 -25.25 2.54
CA GLN A 222 29.99 -26.24 3.49
C GLN A 222 31.11 -27.11 2.92
N GLU A 223 31.12 -27.36 1.61
CA GLU A 223 32.18 -28.13 0.95
C GLU A 223 33.53 -27.40 0.89
N SER A 224 33.51 -26.05 0.89
CA SER A 224 34.74 -25.23 0.94
C SER A 224 35.43 -25.18 2.32
N ALA A 225 34.78 -25.71 3.37
CA ALA A 225 35.27 -25.70 4.74
C ALA A 225 35.86 -27.06 5.19
N LEU A 226 36.09 -28.00 4.26
CA LEU A 226 36.77 -29.25 4.58
C LEU A 226 38.25 -28.95 4.89
N PRO A 227 38.75 -29.30 6.09
CA PRO A 227 40.15 -29.08 6.46
C PRO A 227 41.09 -29.79 5.49
N LEU A 228 42.07 -29.07 4.95
CA LEU A 228 43.16 -29.66 4.19
C LEU A 228 43.84 -30.76 5.04
N PRO A 229 44.16 -31.93 4.45
CA PRO A 229 44.79 -33.01 5.19
C PRO A 229 46.12 -32.52 5.76
N THR A 230 46.23 -32.53 7.09
CA THR A 230 47.47 -32.28 7.81
C THR A 230 48.47 -33.36 7.38
N LYS A 231 49.56 -32.93 6.75
CA LYS A 231 50.70 -33.81 6.46
C LYS A 231 51.17 -34.44 7.78
N GLY A 232 51.09 -35.76 7.84
CA GLY A 232 51.58 -36.54 8.98
C GLY A 232 53.09 -36.38 9.13
N ASP A 233 53.51 -36.22 10.38
CA ASP A 233 54.90 -36.20 10.82
C ASP A 233 55.61 -37.51 10.44
N GLN A 234 56.81 -37.36 9.88
CA GLN A 234 57.91 -38.32 9.97
C GLN A 234 59.07 -37.64 10.67
#